data_AF-A0A1R0KY07-F1
#
_entry.id   AF-A0A1R0KY07-F1
#
_cell.length_a   1.000
_cell.length_b   1.000
_cell.length_c   1.000
_cell.angle_alpha   90.00
_cell.angle_beta   90.00
_cell.angle_gamma   90.00
#
_symmetry.space_group_name_H-M   'P 1'
#
loop_
_entity.id
_entity.type
_entity.pdbx_description
1 polymer ?
#
loop_
_entity_poly.entity_id
_entity_poly.type
_entity_poly.pdbx_seq_one_letter_code
_entity_poly.pdbx_strand_id
1 'polypeptide(L)'
;MTTADAETGRPRTTRLPYRRAGDRYLVDVPDTGAPWVRDLGKSPQATLEIGEVPHAARAVPFEGGIALHPLEIDAARGRAIADQLLVHHGELRKALAAARAELDGAPPWERPVLHRELLGNCVTFCNGLRMHHLREDGAFTAIERAHPGLAPALNRLRAEHETVSRALLALDDLLQGRGEFESAALREEFERVAKGLEEHFAYEEANLLPALRGGGALDLGTHGEVTPSG
;
A
#
# COMPACT_ATOMS: atom_id res chain seq x y z
N MET A 1 -11.37 7.20 15.50
CA MET A 1 -9.94 7.12 15.15
C MET A 1 -9.53 5.67 15.23
N THR A 2 -8.84 5.16 14.22
CA THR A 2 -8.37 3.78 14.13
C THR A 2 -6.85 3.79 14.09
N THR A 3 -6.21 3.06 15.00
CA THR A 3 -4.75 2.90 15.13
C THR A 3 -4.37 1.44 14.89
N ALA A 4 -3.14 1.18 14.45
CA ALA A 4 -2.61 -0.19 14.41
C ALA A 4 -2.15 -0.63 15.81
N ASP A 5 -2.70 -1.73 16.33
CA ASP A 5 -2.31 -2.29 17.62
C ASP A 5 -0.80 -2.53 17.70
N ALA A 6 -0.16 -2.00 18.74
CA ALA A 6 1.28 -1.99 18.92
C ALA A 6 1.94 -3.38 18.93
N GLU A 7 1.20 -4.44 19.27
CA GLU A 7 1.73 -5.79 19.42
C GLU A 7 1.36 -6.69 18.23
N THR A 8 0.13 -6.59 17.77
CA THR A 8 -0.47 -7.48 16.78
C THR A 8 -0.61 -6.85 15.40
N GLY A 9 -0.56 -5.53 15.30
CA GLY A 9 -0.82 -4.77 14.07
C GLY A 9 -2.28 -4.77 13.61
N ARG A 10 -3.20 -5.37 14.39
CA ARG A 10 -4.64 -5.37 14.07
C ARG A 10 -5.24 -3.97 14.26
N PRO A 11 -6.27 -3.58 13.49
CA PRO A 11 -6.91 -2.29 13.66
C PRO A 11 -7.61 -2.18 15.01
N ARG A 12 -7.41 -1.05 15.70
CA ARG A 12 -8.06 -0.67 16.95
C ARG A 12 -8.80 0.65 16.77
N THR A 13 -10.13 0.60 16.79
CA THR A 13 -10.97 1.81 16.67
C THR A 13 -11.33 2.36 18.05
N THR A 14 -11.02 3.63 18.27
CA THR A 14 -11.36 4.41 19.48
C THR A 14 -12.17 5.65 19.08
N ARG A 15 -13.32 5.86 19.75
CA ARG A 15 -14.10 7.10 19.63
C ARG A 15 -13.60 8.11 20.66
N LEU A 16 -13.18 9.28 20.18
CA LEU A 16 -12.59 10.32 21.01
C LEU A 16 -13.23 11.66 20.65
N PRO A 17 -13.56 12.52 21.63
CA PRO A 17 -13.88 13.91 21.34
C PRO A 17 -12.66 14.59 20.72
N TYR A 18 -12.90 15.53 19.81
CA TYR A 18 -11.83 16.29 19.16
C TYR A 18 -12.22 17.75 18.98
N ARG A 19 -11.21 18.59 18.79
CA ARG A 19 -11.36 20.00 18.43
C ARG A 19 -10.62 20.27 17.12
N ARG A 20 -11.26 20.96 16.17
CA ARG A 20 -10.58 21.38 14.94
C ARG A 20 -9.73 22.62 15.22
N ALA A 21 -8.49 22.63 14.75
CA ALA A 21 -7.55 23.75 14.88
C ALA A 21 -6.80 23.98 13.56
N GLY A 22 -7.39 24.76 12.66
CA GLY A 22 -6.87 24.94 11.30
C GLY A 22 -7.07 23.69 10.45
N ASP A 23 -5.97 23.16 9.90
CA ASP A 23 -5.90 21.95 9.08
C ASP A 23 -5.80 20.64 9.89
N ARG A 24 -5.60 20.73 11.21
CA ARG A 24 -5.42 19.58 12.11
C ARG A 24 -6.58 19.40 13.10
N TYR A 25 -6.62 18.21 13.70
CA TYR A 25 -7.55 17.84 14.76
C TYR A 25 -6.80 17.62 16.07
N LEU A 26 -7.28 18.18 17.17
CA LEU A 26 -6.69 18.03 18.49
C LEU A 26 -7.54 17.08 19.33
N VAL A 27 -6.89 16.12 19.97
CA VAL A 27 -7.49 15.18 20.91
C VAL A 27 -6.80 15.34 22.26
N ASP A 28 -7.57 15.62 23.30
CA ASP A 28 -7.04 15.68 24.66
C ASP A 28 -6.79 14.25 25.17
N VAL A 29 -5.66 14.03 25.84
CA VAL A 29 -5.24 12.70 26.30
C VAL A 29 -5.14 12.69 27.82
N PRO A 30 -6.27 12.51 28.53
CA PRO A 30 -6.27 12.49 29.99
C PRO A 30 -5.63 11.22 30.57
N ASP A 31 -5.64 10.12 29.80
CA ASP A 31 -5.01 8.84 30.15
C ASP A 31 -3.92 8.49 29.13
N THR A 32 -2.66 8.72 29.51
CA THR A 32 -1.50 8.41 28.67
C THR A 32 -1.19 6.90 28.61
N GLY A 33 -1.83 6.09 29.46
CA GLY A 33 -1.73 4.63 29.46
C GLY A 33 -2.70 3.94 28.50
N ALA A 34 -3.61 4.68 27.86
CA ALA A 34 -4.60 4.09 26.96
C ALA A 34 -3.94 3.33 25.79
N PRO A 35 -4.44 2.14 25.40
CA PRO A 35 -3.81 1.31 24.37
C PRO A 35 -3.56 2.03 23.04
N TRP A 36 -4.50 2.87 22.59
CA TRP A 36 -4.35 3.64 21.36
C TRP A 36 -3.24 4.71 21.43
N VAL A 37 -2.90 5.20 22.63
CA VAL A 37 -1.76 6.12 22.83
C VAL A 37 -0.45 5.35 22.66
N ARG A 38 -0.38 4.13 23.21
CA ARG A 38 0.76 3.22 23.02
C ARG A 38 0.93 2.83 21.54
N ASP A 39 -0.18 2.55 20.86
CA ASP A 39 -0.21 2.31 19.41
C ASP A 39 0.44 3.47 18.66
N LEU A 40 0.01 4.71 18.94
CA LEU A 40 0.57 5.93 18.32
C LEU A 40 2.05 6.16 18.64
N GLY A 41 2.51 5.72 19.82
CA GLY A 41 3.93 5.75 20.17
C GLY A 41 4.77 4.78 19.35
N LYS A 42 4.19 3.69 18.84
CA LYS A 42 4.87 2.72 17.96
C LYS A 42 4.71 3.07 16.48
N SER A 43 3.53 3.53 16.08
CA SER A 43 3.20 3.97 14.72
C SER A 43 2.44 5.30 14.84
N PRO A 44 3.05 6.45 14.54
CA PRO A 44 2.43 7.76 14.71
C PRO A 44 1.42 8.06 13.58
N GLN A 45 0.67 7.06 13.14
CA GLN A 45 -0.36 7.16 12.12
C GLN A 45 -1.71 6.77 12.73
N ALA A 46 -2.77 7.36 12.20
CA ALA A 46 -4.13 6.94 12.48
C ALA A 46 -5.03 7.20 11.28
N THR A 47 -6.14 6.47 11.23
CA THR A 47 -7.26 6.76 10.34
C THR A 47 -8.38 7.46 11.12
N LEU A 48 -8.79 8.65 10.69
CA LEU A 48 -9.84 9.45 11.32
C LEU A 48 -11.15 9.24 10.55
N GLU A 49 -12.13 8.64 11.21
CA GLU A 49 -13.50 8.53 10.69
C GLU A 49 -14.26 9.81 11.02
N ILE A 50 -13.97 10.89 10.28
CA ILE A 50 -14.61 12.20 10.43
C ILE A 50 -15.42 12.49 9.16
N GLY A 51 -16.75 12.55 9.25
CA GLY A 51 -17.62 12.64 8.07
C GLY A 51 -17.83 11.28 7.40
N GLU A 52 -18.12 11.29 6.10
CA GLU A 52 -18.42 10.07 5.33
C GLU A 52 -17.17 9.31 4.85
N VAL A 53 -16.00 9.98 4.85
CA VAL A 53 -14.76 9.42 4.28
C VAL A 53 -13.68 9.35 5.36
N PRO A 54 -13.01 8.20 5.55
CA PRO A 54 -11.88 8.11 6.48
C PRO A 54 -10.69 8.97 6.04
N HIS A 55 -9.98 9.57 6.98
CA HIS A 55 -8.81 10.43 6.73
C HIS A 55 -7.54 9.83 7.35
N ALA A 56 -6.54 9.52 6.55
CA ALA A 56 -5.22 9.22 7.08
C ALA A 56 -4.65 10.46 7.78
N ALA A 57 -4.06 10.30 8.95
CA ALA A 57 -3.47 11.39 9.72
C ALA A 57 -2.18 10.95 10.40
N ARG A 58 -1.25 11.89 10.57
CA ARG A 58 -0.07 11.72 11.41
C ARG A 58 -0.34 12.30 12.78
N ALA A 59 -0.10 11.51 13.82
CA ALA A 59 -0.17 11.94 15.21
C ALA A 59 1.13 12.63 15.64
N VAL A 60 1.00 13.79 16.27
CA VAL A 60 2.08 14.57 16.86
C VAL A 60 1.69 14.91 18.30
N PRO A 61 2.38 14.35 19.32
CA PRO A 61 2.12 14.68 20.71
C PRO A 61 2.36 16.17 21.01
N PHE A 62 1.57 16.73 21.91
CA PHE A 62 1.79 18.05 22.51
C PHE A 62 1.42 18.03 23.99
N GLU A 63 1.69 19.10 24.72
CA GLU A 63 1.33 19.19 26.13
C GLU A 63 -0.19 19.05 26.35
N GLY A 64 -0.60 17.97 27.02
CA GLY A 64 -2.01 17.67 27.31
C GLY A 64 -2.79 16.95 26.20
N GLY A 65 -2.17 16.64 25.06
CA GLY A 65 -2.90 16.01 23.96
C GLY A 65 -2.08 15.50 22.79
N ILE A 66 -2.80 15.13 21.72
CA ILE A 66 -2.23 14.70 20.44
C ILE A 66 -2.87 15.52 19.32
N ALA A 67 -2.04 16.06 18.44
CA ALA A 67 -2.44 16.72 17.20
C ALA A 67 -2.41 15.71 16.04
N LEU A 68 -3.53 15.54 15.37
CA LEU A 68 -3.71 14.67 14.21
C LEU A 68 -3.70 15.55 12.96
N HIS A 69 -2.63 15.44 12.18
CA HIS A 69 -2.42 16.15 10.93
C HIS A 69 -2.91 15.29 9.76
N PRO A 70 -4.02 15.63 9.10
CA PRO A 70 -4.47 14.92 7.91
C PRO A 70 -3.36 14.88 6.86
N LEU A 71 -3.16 13.70 6.31
CA LEU A 71 -2.22 13.48 5.23
C LEU A 71 -2.96 13.77 3.93
N GLU A 72 -2.80 14.98 3.41
CA GLU A 72 -3.23 15.30 2.04
C GLU A 72 -2.20 14.76 1.03
N ILE A 73 -2.68 14.38 -0.16
CA ILE A 73 -1.84 14.09 -1.33
C ILE A 73 -1.78 15.39 -2.13
N ASP A 74 -0.69 16.16 -2.00
CA ASP A 74 -0.41 17.25 -2.93
C ASP A 74 0.31 16.72 -4.19
N ALA A 75 0.49 17.59 -5.20
CA ALA A 75 1.09 17.19 -6.46
C ALA A 75 2.55 16.70 -6.33
N ALA A 76 3.31 17.21 -5.35
CA ALA A 76 4.69 16.77 -5.13
C ALA A 76 4.71 15.37 -4.49
N ARG A 77 3.84 15.15 -3.52
CA ARG A 77 3.65 13.87 -2.86
C ARG A 77 3.09 12.82 -3.81
N GLY A 78 2.13 13.17 -4.65
CA GLY A 78 1.59 12.29 -5.69
C GLY A 78 2.69 11.79 -6.63
N ARG A 79 3.55 12.68 -7.13
CA ARG A 79 4.71 12.30 -7.94
C ARG A 79 5.69 11.40 -7.19
N ALA A 80 6.01 11.71 -5.94
CA ALA A 80 6.90 10.88 -5.13
C ALA A 80 6.36 9.45 -4.94
N ILE A 81 5.03 9.31 -4.74
CA ILE A 81 4.37 8.00 -4.65
C ILE A 81 4.48 7.27 -5.99
N ALA A 82 4.19 7.94 -7.10
CA ALA A 82 4.28 7.36 -8.44
C ALA A 82 5.70 6.88 -8.77
N ASP A 83 6.73 7.65 -8.42
CA ASP A 83 8.12 7.28 -8.67
C ASP A 83 8.56 6.12 -7.79
N GLN A 84 8.14 6.13 -6.51
CA GLN A 84 8.40 5.01 -5.61
C GLN A 84 7.75 3.72 -6.12
N LEU A 85 6.49 3.79 -6.57
CA LEU A 85 5.77 2.65 -7.14
C LEU A 85 6.54 2.01 -8.30
N LEU A 86 7.00 2.82 -9.25
CA LEU A 86 7.76 2.34 -10.41
C LEU A 86 9.11 1.71 -10.02
N VAL A 87 9.83 2.31 -9.06
CA VAL A 87 11.06 1.71 -8.54
C VAL A 87 10.78 0.33 -7.95
N HIS A 88 9.74 0.23 -7.12
CA HIS A 88 9.38 -1.02 -6.45
C HIS A 88 8.96 -2.10 -7.45
N HIS A 89 8.11 -1.77 -8.43
CA HIS A 89 7.74 -2.72 -9.48
C HIS A 89 8.95 -3.11 -10.34
N GLY A 90 9.83 -2.18 -10.67
CA GLY A 90 11.05 -2.46 -11.41
C GLY A 90 11.94 -3.51 -10.72
N GLU A 91 12.15 -3.37 -9.41
CA GLU A 91 12.93 -4.34 -8.64
C GLU A 91 12.25 -5.71 -8.54
N LEU A 92 10.92 -5.74 -8.41
CA LEU A 92 10.16 -7.01 -8.41
C LEU A 92 10.23 -7.74 -9.74
N ARG A 93 10.10 -7.02 -10.86
CA ARG A 93 10.24 -7.62 -12.20
C ARG A 93 11.62 -8.21 -12.40
N LYS A 94 12.68 -7.52 -11.95
CA LYS A 94 14.05 -8.05 -11.96
C LYS A 94 14.17 -9.32 -11.11
N ALA A 95 13.58 -9.34 -9.92
CA ALA A 95 13.57 -10.52 -9.06
C ALA A 95 12.88 -11.69 -9.77
N LEU A 96 11.67 -11.51 -10.31
CA LEU A 96 10.96 -12.56 -11.06
C LEU A 96 11.79 -13.11 -12.23
N ALA A 97 12.45 -12.23 -13.00
CA ALA A 97 13.31 -12.65 -14.09
C ALA A 97 14.52 -13.49 -13.62
N ALA A 98 15.12 -13.12 -12.49
CA ALA A 98 16.23 -13.87 -11.90
C ALA A 98 15.82 -15.28 -11.46
N ALA A 99 14.66 -15.42 -10.80
CA ALA A 99 14.14 -16.74 -10.44
C ALA A 99 13.81 -17.62 -11.64
N ARG A 100 13.23 -17.03 -12.69
CA ARG A 100 12.94 -17.76 -13.92
C ARG A 100 14.21 -18.37 -14.52
N ALA A 101 15.26 -17.55 -14.65
CA ALA A 101 16.54 -17.99 -15.19
C ALA A 101 17.18 -19.12 -14.36
N GLU A 102 17.05 -19.07 -13.03
CA GLU A 102 17.56 -20.12 -12.15
C GLU A 102 16.79 -21.44 -12.31
N LEU A 103 15.46 -21.37 -12.39
CA LEU A 103 14.62 -22.54 -12.66
C LEU A 103 14.99 -23.17 -14.01
N ASP A 104 15.29 -22.36 -15.03
CA ASP A 104 15.70 -22.78 -16.36
C ASP A 104 17.11 -23.40 -16.44
N GLY A 105 18.07 -22.90 -15.64
CA GLY A 105 19.50 -23.12 -15.89
C GLY A 105 20.33 -23.90 -14.85
N ALA A 106 19.91 -24.00 -13.59
CA ALA A 106 20.80 -24.52 -12.53
C ALA A 106 20.64 -26.04 -12.31
N PRO A 107 21.70 -26.82 -12.03
CA PRO A 107 21.56 -28.19 -11.53
C PRO A 107 20.89 -28.21 -10.13
N PRO A 108 20.10 -29.24 -9.76
CA PRO A 108 19.22 -29.23 -8.56
C PRO A 108 19.89 -28.90 -7.21
N TRP A 109 21.21 -29.12 -7.08
CA TRP A 109 21.97 -28.92 -5.86
C TRP A 109 22.57 -27.50 -5.71
N GLU A 110 22.52 -26.66 -6.74
CA GLU A 110 22.94 -25.23 -6.69
C GLU A 110 21.75 -24.26 -6.43
N ARG A 111 20.52 -24.77 -6.51
CA ARG A 111 19.24 -24.05 -6.32
C ARG A 111 18.83 -23.62 -4.88
N PRO A 112 19.42 -24.06 -3.74
CA PRO A 112 18.82 -23.77 -2.42
C PRO A 112 19.03 -22.36 -1.85
N VAL A 113 20.05 -21.61 -2.31
CA VAL A 113 20.49 -20.36 -1.65
C VAL A 113 19.78 -19.14 -2.25
N LEU A 114 19.68 -19.05 -3.57
CA LEU A 114 19.03 -17.94 -4.28
C LEU A 114 17.49 -18.04 -4.19
N HIS A 115 16.95 -19.25 -4.21
CA HIS A 115 15.56 -19.59 -3.85
C HIS A 115 15.11 -19.03 -2.49
N ARG A 116 15.98 -19.06 -1.48
CA ARG A 116 15.70 -18.51 -0.15
C ARG A 116 15.72 -16.98 -0.15
N GLU A 117 16.56 -16.36 -1.00
CA GLU A 117 16.61 -14.91 -1.18
C GLU A 117 15.43 -14.39 -2.00
N LEU A 118 14.90 -15.15 -2.96
CA LEU A 118 13.82 -14.71 -3.83
C LEU A 118 12.44 -14.80 -3.16
N LEU A 119 12.16 -15.90 -2.47
CA LEU A 119 11.00 -15.98 -1.58
C LEU A 119 11.15 -15.07 -0.37
N GLY A 120 12.36 -15.01 0.21
CA GLY A 120 12.69 -14.06 1.25
C GLY A 120 12.38 -12.63 0.83
N ASN A 121 12.82 -12.21 -0.35
CA ASN A 121 12.58 -10.86 -0.87
C ASN A 121 11.14 -10.67 -1.33
N CYS A 122 10.53 -11.56 -2.12
CA CYS A 122 9.17 -11.38 -2.63
C CYS A 122 8.09 -11.57 -1.55
N VAL A 123 8.23 -12.53 -0.63
CA VAL A 123 7.29 -12.70 0.50
C VAL A 123 7.52 -11.62 1.55
N THR A 124 8.77 -11.25 1.89
CA THR A 124 9.03 -10.11 2.80
C THR A 124 8.62 -8.80 2.16
N PHE A 125 8.74 -8.64 0.85
CA PHE A 125 8.28 -7.47 0.12
C PHE A 125 6.76 -7.43 -0.02
N CYS A 126 6.07 -8.53 -0.32
CA CYS A 126 4.61 -8.54 -0.45
C CYS A 126 3.90 -8.55 0.91
N ASN A 127 4.42 -9.25 1.92
CA ASN A 127 4.03 -9.02 3.32
C ASN A 127 4.46 -7.63 3.78
N GLY A 128 5.60 -7.13 3.31
CA GLY A 128 6.08 -5.77 3.52
C GLY A 128 5.18 -4.74 2.84
N LEU A 129 4.57 -5.02 1.71
CA LEU A 129 3.62 -4.14 1.05
C LEU A 129 2.33 -4.10 1.86
N ARG A 130 1.89 -5.26 2.36
CA ARG A 130 0.83 -5.38 3.37
C ARG A 130 1.17 -4.63 4.67
N MET A 131 2.45 -4.41 5.00
CA MET A 131 2.91 -4.00 6.34
C MET A 131 3.87 -2.81 6.44
N HIS A 132 4.28 -2.13 5.36
CA HIS A 132 5.33 -1.09 5.37
C HIS A 132 4.91 0.19 4.67
N HIS A 133 4.07 0.13 3.63
CA HIS A 133 3.45 1.32 3.04
C HIS A 133 1.92 1.31 3.12
N LEU A 134 1.38 0.23 3.68
CA LEU A 134 -0.03 -0.04 3.92
C LEU A 134 -0.27 -0.51 5.37
N ARG A 135 0.69 -0.27 6.29
CA ARG A 135 0.52 -0.64 7.70
C ARG A 135 -0.52 0.20 8.44
N GLU A 136 -1.13 1.13 7.74
CA GLU A 136 -2.52 1.52 7.94
C GLU A 136 -3.12 1.70 6.53
N ASP A 137 -4.42 1.44 6.35
CA ASP A 137 -5.21 1.66 5.12
C ASP A 137 -5.10 3.08 4.49
N GLY A 138 -4.20 3.94 4.99
CA GLY A 138 -4.10 5.36 4.73
C GLY A 138 -3.61 5.75 3.33
N ALA A 139 -2.82 4.93 2.63
CA ALA A 139 -2.31 5.31 1.30
C ALA A 139 -3.41 5.26 0.22
N PHE A 140 -4.08 4.12 0.05
CA PHE A 140 -5.21 4.01 -0.88
C PHE A 140 -6.35 4.91 -0.46
N THR A 141 -6.62 5.05 0.84
CA THR A 141 -7.62 6.01 1.34
C THR A 141 -7.25 7.45 1.00
N ALA A 142 -5.98 7.85 1.14
CA ALA A 142 -5.54 9.19 0.77
C ALA A 142 -5.59 9.43 -0.75
N ILE A 143 -5.24 8.42 -1.56
CA ILE A 143 -5.36 8.46 -3.02
C ILE A 143 -6.84 8.54 -3.44
N GLU A 144 -7.70 7.71 -2.86
CA GLU A 144 -9.15 7.70 -3.11
C GLU A 144 -9.78 9.06 -2.77
N ARG A 145 -9.35 9.67 -1.68
CA ARG A 145 -9.79 11.03 -1.31
C ARG A 145 -9.31 12.09 -2.28
N ALA A 146 -8.04 12.05 -2.69
CA ALA A 146 -7.49 13.01 -3.65
C ALA A 146 -8.02 12.79 -5.08
N HIS A 147 -8.39 11.55 -5.40
CA HIS A 147 -8.84 11.11 -6.72
C HIS A 147 -10.02 10.13 -6.59
N PRO A 148 -11.24 10.62 -6.27
CA PRO A 148 -12.41 9.74 -6.05
C PRO A 148 -12.77 8.84 -7.23
N GLY A 149 -12.43 9.28 -8.46
CA GLY A 149 -12.60 8.48 -9.68
C GLY A 149 -11.78 7.18 -9.71
N LEU A 150 -10.79 7.01 -8.84
CA LEU A 150 -10.00 5.79 -8.71
C LEU A 150 -10.63 4.73 -7.80
N ALA A 151 -11.73 5.02 -7.10
CA ALA A 151 -12.34 4.08 -6.17
C ALA A 151 -12.56 2.66 -6.75
N PRO A 152 -13.05 2.48 -8.00
CA PRO A 152 -13.17 1.14 -8.60
C PRO A 152 -11.82 0.43 -8.78
N ALA A 153 -10.78 1.17 -9.20
CA ALA A 153 -9.45 0.62 -9.40
C ALA A 153 -8.80 0.23 -8.06
N LEU A 154 -8.92 1.09 -7.05
CA LEU A 154 -8.39 0.83 -5.70
C LEU A 154 -9.08 -0.37 -5.04
N ASN A 155 -10.39 -0.55 -5.22
CA ASN A 155 -11.10 -1.72 -4.73
C ASN A 155 -10.63 -3.01 -5.40
N ARG A 156 -10.38 -2.98 -6.71
CA ARG A 156 -9.80 -4.12 -7.42
C ARG A 156 -8.40 -4.43 -6.92
N LEU A 157 -7.54 -3.42 -6.76
CA LEU A 157 -6.18 -3.59 -6.26
C LEU A 157 -6.14 -4.22 -4.86
N ARG A 158 -7.04 -3.81 -3.96
CA ARG A 158 -7.20 -4.43 -2.62
C ARG A 158 -7.48 -5.94 -2.75
N ALA A 159 -8.41 -6.35 -3.61
CA ALA A 159 -8.74 -7.76 -3.84
C ALA A 159 -7.61 -8.55 -4.51
N GLU A 160 -6.89 -7.92 -5.45
CA GLU A 160 -5.73 -8.53 -6.10
C GLU A 160 -4.57 -8.74 -5.12
N HIS A 161 -4.31 -7.81 -4.19
CA HIS A 161 -3.29 -7.98 -3.15
C HIS A 161 -3.55 -9.21 -2.26
N GLU A 162 -4.80 -9.50 -1.91
CA GLU A 162 -5.11 -10.73 -1.17
C GLU A 162 -4.82 -11.99 -2.00
N THR A 163 -5.12 -11.94 -3.30
CA THR A 163 -4.90 -13.05 -4.23
C THR A 163 -3.40 -13.30 -4.43
N VAL A 164 -2.62 -12.24 -4.63
CA VAL A 164 -1.15 -12.28 -4.71
C VAL A 164 -0.56 -12.83 -3.43
N SER A 165 -1.03 -12.38 -2.26
CA SER A 165 -0.55 -12.87 -0.97
C SER A 165 -0.78 -14.37 -0.81
N ARG A 166 -1.96 -14.89 -1.19
CA ARG A 166 -2.24 -16.34 -1.16
C ARG A 166 -1.36 -17.12 -2.14
N ALA A 167 -1.18 -16.60 -3.35
CA ALA A 167 -0.39 -17.25 -4.39
C ALA A 167 1.09 -17.35 -4.01
N LEU A 168 1.65 -16.31 -3.40
CA LEU A 168 3.03 -16.30 -2.92
C LEU A 168 3.25 -17.26 -1.75
N LEU A 169 2.28 -17.39 -0.84
CA LEU A 169 2.36 -18.38 0.24
C LEU A 169 2.30 -19.82 -0.30
N ALA A 170 1.42 -20.09 -1.27
CA ALA A 170 1.35 -21.40 -1.91
C ALA A 170 2.66 -21.76 -2.64
N LEU A 171 3.26 -20.79 -3.32
CA LEU A 171 4.57 -20.95 -3.95
C LEU A 171 5.67 -21.21 -2.92
N ASP A 172 5.67 -20.51 -1.79
CA ASP A 172 6.59 -20.74 -0.66
C ASP A 172 6.44 -22.16 -0.09
N ASP A 173 5.22 -22.65 0.11
CA ASP A 173 4.95 -24.00 0.61
C ASP A 173 5.49 -25.09 -0.34
N LEU A 174 5.28 -24.93 -1.66
CA LEU A 174 5.83 -25.84 -2.68
C LEU A 174 7.35 -25.83 -2.68
N LEU A 175 7.95 -24.68 -2.41
CA LEU A 175 9.39 -24.50 -2.38
C LEU A 175 10.01 -25.03 -1.06
N GLN A 176 9.25 -25.10 0.03
CA GLN A 176 9.67 -25.67 1.32
C GLN A 176 9.41 -27.18 1.46
N GLY A 177 8.52 -27.75 0.64
CA GLY A 177 8.21 -29.17 0.64
C GLY A 177 9.45 -30.03 0.36
N ARG A 178 9.83 -30.91 1.31
CA ARG A 178 10.85 -31.94 1.10
C ARG A 178 10.27 -33.09 0.28
N GLY A 179 10.32 -32.97 -1.04
CA GLY A 179 9.93 -34.04 -1.95
C GLY A 179 10.47 -33.80 -3.36
N GLU A 180 10.60 -34.86 -4.15
CA GLU A 180 10.79 -34.77 -5.60
C GLU A 180 9.57 -34.07 -6.20
N PHE A 181 9.52 -32.74 -6.14
CA PHE A 181 8.64 -32.00 -7.03
C PHE A 181 9.09 -32.35 -8.44
N GLU A 182 8.18 -32.92 -9.24
CA GLU A 182 8.39 -32.93 -10.69
C GLU A 182 8.63 -31.48 -11.08
N SER A 183 9.86 -31.16 -11.46
CA SER A 183 10.35 -29.79 -11.71
C SER A 183 9.46 -29.00 -12.67
N ALA A 184 8.65 -29.69 -13.47
CA ALA A 184 7.59 -29.17 -14.30
C ALA A 184 6.45 -28.50 -13.51
N ALA A 185 5.91 -29.12 -12.45
CA ALA A 185 4.79 -28.58 -11.68
C ALA A 185 5.19 -27.30 -10.92
N LEU A 186 6.40 -27.28 -10.35
CA LEU A 186 6.93 -26.07 -9.71
C LEU A 186 7.12 -24.94 -10.73
N ARG A 187 7.67 -25.26 -11.91
CA ARG A 187 7.84 -24.29 -12.98
C ARG A 187 6.51 -23.72 -13.44
N GLU A 188 5.51 -24.58 -13.67
CA GLU A 188 4.17 -24.16 -14.08
C GLU A 188 3.54 -23.21 -13.06
N GLU A 189 3.63 -23.55 -11.78
CA GLU A 189 3.11 -22.70 -10.71
C GLU A 189 3.86 -21.37 -10.61
N PHE A 190 5.19 -21.39 -10.66
CA PHE A 190 5.99 -20.16 -10.66
C PHE A 190 5.59 -19.25 -11.84
N GLU A 191 5.46 -19.80 -13.04
CA GLU A 191 5.05 -19.06 -14.23
C GLU A 191 3.66 -18.44 -14.08
N ARG A 192 2.72 -19.18 -13.48
CA ARG A 192 1.38 -18.68 -13.17
C ARG A 192 1.43 -17.49 -12.21
N VAL A 193 2.22 -17.57 -11.15
CA VAL A 193 2.38 -16.49 -10.16
C VAL A 193 3.07 -15.28 -10.77
N ALA A 194 4.17 -15.48 -11.49
CA ALA A 194 4.93 -14.41 -12.14
C ALA A 194 4.06 -13.65 -13.15
N LYS A 195 3.28 -14.36 -13.97
CA LYS A 195 2.33 -13.73 -14.89
C LYS A 195 1.27 -12.90 -14.17
N GLY A 196 0.68 -13.43 -13.10
CA GLY A 196 -0.33 -12.71 -12.32
C GLY A 196 0.22 -11.43 -11.66
N LEU A 197 1.47 -11.47 -11.18
CA LEU A 197 2.15 -10.28 -10.64
C LEU A 197 2.40 -9.22 -11.71
N GLU A 198 2.87 -9.61 -12.89
CA GLU A 198 3.08 -8.66 -14.00
C GLU A 198 1.78 -8.00 -14.46
N GLU A 199 0.69 -8.78 -14.58
CA GLU A 199 -0.65 -8.27 -14.89
C GLU A 199 -1.15 -7.29 -13.83
N HIS A 200 -0.93 -7.62 -12.55
CA HIS A 200 -1.26 -6.77 -11.42
C HIS A 200 -0.48 -5.45 -11.44
N PHE A 201 0.86 -5.49 -11.59
CA PHE A 201 1.70 -4.29 -11.66
C PHE A 201 1.30 -3.39 -12.83
N ALA A 202 1.03 -3.99 -14.00
CA ALA A 202 0.60 -3.24 -15.18
C ALA A 202 -0.76 -2.55 -14.95
N TYR A 203 -1.70 -3.24 -14.28
CA TYR A 203 -2.99 -2.66 -13.93
C TYR A 203 -2.84 -1.49 -12.94
N GLU A 204 -2.05 -1.67 -11.87
CA GLU A 204 -1.81 -0.61 -10.89
C GLU A 204 -1.15 0.62 -11.52
N GLU A 205 -0.09 0.42 -12.30
CA GLU A 205 0.62 1.50 -12.98
C GLU A 205 -0.30 2.26 -13.95
N ALA A 206 -1.10 1.54 -14.76
CA ALA A 206 -2.00 2.15 -15.73
C ALA A 206 -3.11 3.00 -15.09
N ASN A 207 -3.57 2.64 -13.89
CA ASN A 207 -4.67 3.33 -13.21
C ASN A 207 -4.17 4.42 -12.26
N LEU A 208 -3.10 4.18 -11.50
CA LEU A 208 -2.66 5.12 -10.47
C LEU A 208 -1.72 6.21 -10.99
N LEU A 209 -0.81 5.90 -11.92
CA LEU A 209 0.20 6.87 -12.37
C LEU A 209 -0.40 8.14 -13.01
N PRO A 210 -1.45 8.06 -13.86
CA PRO A 210 -2.03 9.26 -14.45
C PRO A 210 -2.55 10.23 -13.39
N ALA A 211 -3.25 9.71 -12.37
CA ALA A 211 -3.78 10.54 -11.28
C ALA A 211 -2.66 11.12 -10.40
N LEU A 212 -1.73 10.27 -9.96
CA LEU A 212 -0.66 10.64 -9.02
C LEU A 212 0.35 11.62 -9.61
N ARG A 213 0.63 11.53 -10.91
CA ARG A 213 1.55 12.45 -11.58
C ARG A 213 0.91 13.79 -11.97
N GLY A 214 -0.41 13.93 -11.80
CA GLY A 214 -1.17 15.12 -12.18
C GLY A 214 -1.62 15.12 -13.65
N GLY A 215 -1.67 13.96 -14.30
CA GLY A 215 -2.10 13.75 -15.69
C GLY A 215 -3.54 13.27 -15.83
N GLY A 216 -4.48 13.84 -15.07
CA GLY A 216 -5.92 13.55 -15.16
C GLY A 216 -6.71 14.77 -15.63
N ALA A 217 -7.00 14.80 -16.95
CA ALA A 217 -7.79 15.77 -17.70
C ALA A 217 -7.28 17.23 -17.72
N LEU A 218 -6.68 17.59 -18.86
CA LEU A 218 -6.77 18.95 -19.38
C LEU A 218 -8.25 19.35 -19.40
N ASP A 219 -8.60 20.35 -18.59
CA ASP A 219 -9.82 21.12 -18.72
C ASP A 219 -9.80 21.83 -20.08
N LEU A 220 -10.27 21.14 -21.11
CA LEU A 220 -10.69 21.74 -22.36
C LEU A 220 -12.20 22.01 -22.26
N GLY A 221 -12.53 23.01 -21.46
CA GLY A 221 -13.88 23.56 -21.28
C GLY A 221 -13.91 25.08 -21.45
N THR A 222 -13.33 25.60 -22.54
CA THR A 222 -13.64 26.97 -22.99
C THR A 222 -15.10 27.07 -23.40
N HIS A 223 -15.89 27.89 -22.72
CA HIS A 223 -16.93 28.82 -23.22
C HIS A 223 -17.38 29.61 -21.98
N GLY A 224 -17.15 30.91 -21.78
CA GLY A 224 -17.10 32.01 -22.73
C GLY A 224 -18.44 32.73 -22.75
N GLU A 225 -18.73 33.59 -21.76
CA GLU A 225 -19.57 34.77 -21.98
C GLU A 225 -19.31 35.86 -20.93
N VAL A 226 -18.75 36.98 -21.41
CA VAL A 226 -18.66 38.26 -20.72
C VAL A 226 -19.85 39.07 -21.21
N THR A 227 -20.79 39.41 -20.33
CA THR A 227 -21.77 40.47 -20.61
C THR A 227 -21.20 41.81 -20.15
N PRO A 228 -21.14 42.85 -21.01
CA PRO A 228 -20.84 44.19 -20.55
C PRO A 228 -22.13 44.83 -20.02
N SER A 229 -22.07 45.38 -18.81
CA SER A 229 -23.12 46.28 -18.31
C SER A 229 -23.05 47.60 -19.07
N GLY A 230 -24.18 48.02 -19.64
CA GLY A 230 -24.47 49.41 -19.97
C GLY A 230 -24.92 50.20 -18.75
#